data_AF-T1BAU0-F1
#
_entry.id   AF-T1BAU0-F1
#
_cell.length_a   1.000
_cell.length_b   1.000
_cell.length_c   1.000
_cell.angle_alpha   90.00
_cell.angle_beta   90.00
_cell.angle_gamma   90.00
#
_symmetry.space_group_name_H-M   'P 1'
#
loop_
_entity.id
_entity.type
_entity.pdbx_description
1 polymer ?
#
loop_
_entity_poly.entity_id
_entity_poly.type
_entity_poly.pdbx_seq_one_letter_code
_entity_poly.pdbx_strand_id
1 'polypeptide(L)'
;MNSRRPRFRTSTPEFEEVTEDEDESTREGLKRKWAQLEAMVGTPRRLSLLAKDLVDHFEKRLATLEGKAMVVCMSRRICVDLFEEIRKLRPAWIDSDDLKGSLKVVMTGSAADGPEWQQHIRNKPKREELAKRFRDPKDPFKLVIVRDMWLTGFDAPSLHTMYVDKPMRGHGLMQTIARVNRVFKDKPGGLIVDYLGIADELRRALAEYSEQDKNRAGVPVDEAVRLMRKHYEIVRDMFHGFDSMPYFAGTPDERLKTLNGAREHVLELEDGLKRYLKAVTDLSKAFALSVPDARALAIRDEVGFFQAVRS
;
A
#
# COMPACT_ATOMS: atom_id res chain seq x y z
N MET A 1 -37.40 -23.29 10.51
CA MET A 1 -36.34 -22.69 11.35
C MET A 1 -35.98 -21.32 10.79
N ASN A 2 -36.18 -20.29 11.61
CA ASN A 2 -36.30 -18.90 11.18
C ASN A 2 -34.90 -18.29 10.94
N SER A 3 -34.51 -18.12 9.67
CA SER A 3 -33.27 -17.42 9.27
C SER A 3 -33.45 -15.92 9.53
N ARG A 4 -32.97 -15.45 10.69
CA ARG A 4 -32.90 -14.02 11.00
C ARG A 4 -31.81 -13.40 10.13
N ARG A 5 -32.22 -12.75 9.03
CA ARG A 5 -31.37 -11.80 8.31
C ARG A 5 -30.83 -10.78 9.32
N PRO A 6 -29.51 -10.51 9.37
CA PRO A 6 -28.97 -9.49 10.26
C PRO A 6 -29.60 -8.13 9.88
N ARG A 7 -30.21 -7.45 10.86
CA ARG A 7 -30.69 -6.07 10.69
C ARG A 7 -29.47 -5.18 10.47
N PHE A 8 -29.20 -4.83 9.21
CA PHE A 8 -28.27 -3.76 8.88
C PHE A 8 -28.73 -2.47 9.56
N ARG A 9 -27.87 -1.86 10.38
CA ARG A 9 -28.00 -0.43 10.71
C ARG A 9 -27.55 0.34 9.46
N THR A 10 -28.51 0.87 8.71
CA THR A 10 -28.35 1.46 7.37
C THR A 10 -28.03 2.96 7.36
N SER A 11 -27.76 3.57 8.52
CA SER A 11 -27.33 4.96 8.66
C SER A 11 -25.87 5.00 9.11
N THR A 12 -24.94 4.91 8.17
CA THR A 12 -23.50 5.14 8.45
C THR A 12 -23.18 6.62 8.22
N PRO A 13 -22.43 7.29 9.12
CA PRO A 13 -22.07 8.72 9.00
C PRO A 13 -21.47 9.10 7.64
N GLU A 14 -20.72 8.21 6.98
CA GLU A 14 -20.12 8.50 5.67
C GLU A 14 -21.13 8.43 4.50
N PHE A 15 -22.23 7.69 4.66
CA PHE A 15 -23.33 7.81 3.71
C PHE A 15 -23.90 9.22 3.78
N GLU A 16 -24.06 9.74 5.01
CA GLU A 16 -24.57 11.09 5.23
C GLU A 16 -23.59 12.15 4.75
N GLU A 17 -22.27 11.93 4.85
CA GLU A 17 -21.21 12.81 4.31
C GLU A 17 -21.17 12.80 2.77
N VAL A 18 -21.28 11.62 2.12
CA VAL A 18 -21.27 11.53 0.65
C VAL A 18 -22.60 12.02 0.04
N THR A 19 -23.67 12.10 0.84
CA THR A 19 -24.98 12.57 0.41
C THR A 19 -25.43 13.83 1.17
N GLU A 20 -24.49 14.62 1.71
CA GLU A 20 -24.81 15.75 2.58
C GLU A 20 -25.59 16.84 1.83
N ASP A 21 -25.25 17.04 0.56
CA ASP A 21 -25.83 18.06 -0.33
C ASP A 21 -27.06 17.57 -1.14
N GLU A 22 -27.57 16.36 -0.86
CA GLU A 22 -28.61 15.70 -1.67
C GLU A 22 -29.98 15.72 -0.99
N ASP A 23 -31.04 15.98 -1.76
CA ASP A 23 -32.44 15.98 -1.27
C ASP A 23 -32.86 14.61 -0.71
N GLU A 24 -33.85 14.58 0.20
CA GLU A 24 -34.33 13.38 0.92
C GLU A 24 -34.67 12.19 -0.01
N SER A 25 -35.35 12.47 -1.12
CA SER A 25 -35.68 11.48 -2.18
C SER A 25 -34.40 10.90 -2.83
N THR A 26 -33.41 11.77 -3.07
CA THR A 26 -32.12 11.36 -3.63
C THR A 26 -31.30 10.55 -2.63
N ARG A 27 -31.38 10.86 -1.33
CA ARG A 27 -30.76 10.08 -0.25
C ARG A 27 -31.31 8.65 -0.18
N GLU A 28 -32.62 8.43 -0.30
CA GLU A 28 -33.16 7.06 -0.33
C GLU A 28 -32.67 6.26 -1.55
N GLY A 29 -32.63 6.90 -2.72
CA GLY A 29 -32.08 6.30 -3.94
C GLY A 29 -30.59 5.94 -3.79
N LEU A 30 -29.81 6.81 -3.16
CA LEU A 30 -28.39 6.58 -2.89
C LEU A 30 -28.18 5.46 -1.87
N LYS A 31 -29.02 5.32 -0.84
CA LYS A 31 -28.97 4.17 0.11
C LYS A 31 -29.13 2.84 -0.63
N ARG A 32 -30.09 2.78 -1.56
CA ARG A 32 -30.32 1.57 -2.37
C ARG A 32 -29.12 1.25 -3.25
N LYS A 33 -28.56 2.25 -3.93
CA LYS A 33 -27.33 2.09 -4.76
C LYS A 33 -26.15 1.63 -3.91
N TRP A 34 -25.97 2.19 -2.71
CA TRP A 34 -24.91 1.80 -1.78
C TRP A 34 -25.04 0.34 -1.35
N ALA A 35 -26.24 -0.11 -0.99
CA ALA A 35 -26.49 -1.50 -0.62
C ALA A 35 -26.25 -2.47 -1.80
N GLN A 36 -26.64 -2.09 -3.02
CA GLN A 36 -26.37 -2.87 -4.23
C GLN A 36 -24.88 -2.99 -4.51
N LEU A 37 -24.15 -1.88 -4.38
CA LEU A 37 -22.70 -1.86 -4.56
C LEU A 37 -22.01 -2.70 -3.49
N GLU A 38 -22.39 -2.58 -2.22
CA GLU A 38 -21.84 -3.40 -1.13
C GLU A 38 -22.03 -4.90 -1.40
N ALA A 39 -23.22 -5.30 -1.87
CA ALA A 39 -23.51 -6.69 -2.21
C ALA A 39 -22.63 -7.20 -3.35
N MET A 40 -22.37 -6.36 -4.37
CA MET A 40 -21.50 -6.70 -5.51
C MET A 40 -20.02 -6.79 -5.10
N VAL A 41 -19.54 -5.78 -4.36
CA VAL A 41 -18.15 -5.65 -3.89
C VAL A 41 -17.80 -6.77 -2.92
N GLY A 42 -18.73 -7.14 -2.05
CA GLY A 42 -18.56 -8.21 -1.07
C GLY A 42 -18.97 -9.60 -1.54
N THR A 43 -18.99 -9.87 -2.84
CA THR A 43 -19.22 -11.24 -3.34
C THR A 43 -18.02 -12.15 -3.01
N PRO A 44 -18.23 -13.41 -2.57
CA PRO A 44 -17.12 -14.29 -2.17
C PRO A 44 -16.07 -14.48 -3.27
N ARG A 45 -16.51 -14.63 -4.53
CA ARG A 45 -15.61 -14.76 -5.68
C ARG A 45 -14.71 -13.54 -5.83
N ARG A 46 -15.25 -12.32 -5.71
CA ARG A 46 -14.46 -11.08 -5.83
C ARG A 46 -13.48 -10.95 -4.66
N LEU A 47 -13.94 -11.20 -3.43
CA LEU A 47 -13.07 -11.09 -2.25
C LEU A 47 -11.92 -12.10 -2.28
N SER A 48 -12.14 -13.31 -2.80
CA SER A 48 -11.07 -14.30 -2.97
C SER A 48 -10.03 -13.83 -3.99
N LEU A 49 -10.46 -13.24 -5.12
CA LEU A 49 -9.56 -12.66 -6.11
C LEU A 49 -8.79 -11.46 -5.55
N LEU A 50 -9.48 -10.57 -4.82
CA LEU A 50 -8.87 -9.41 -4.18
C LEU A 50 -7.85 -9.84 -3.14
N ALA A 51 -8.18 -10.83 -2.29
CA ALA A 51 -7.26 -11.36 -1.28
C ALA A 51 -5.98 -11.92 -1.92
N LYS A 52 -6.11 -12.68 -3.01
CA LYS A 52 -4.97 -13.23 -3.74
C LYS A 52 -4.08 -12.12 -4.30
N ASP A 53 -4.67 -11.19 -5.05
CA ASP A 53 -3.94 -10.06 -5.64
C ASP A 53 -3.24 -9.22 -4.57
N LEU A 54 -3.96 -8.87 -3.50
CA LEU A 54 -3.44 -8.08 -2.39
C LEU A 54 -2.27 -8.76 -1.69
N VAL A 55 -2.38 -10.05 -1.38
CA VAL A 55 -1.29 -10.82 -0.74
C VAL A 55 -0.08 -10.89 -1.66
N ASP A 56 -0.28 -11.28 -2.92
CA ASP A 56 0.81 -11.40 -3.90
C ASP A 56 1.50 -10.05 -4.13
N HIS A 57 0.74 -8.97 -4.24
CA HIS A 57 1.26 -7.61 -4.39
C HIS A 57 2.01 -7.16 -3.14
N PHE A 58 1.45 -7.38 -1.95
CA PHE A 58 2.06 -6.95 -0.69
C PHE A 58 3.40 -7.66 -0.42
N GLU A 59 3.47 -8.96 -0.66
CA GLU A 59 4.71 -9.74 -0.47
C GLU A 59 5.81 -9.30 -1.43
N LYS A 60 5.49 -9.09 -2.71
CA LYS A 60 6.45 -8.55 -3.69
C LYS A 60 6.97 -7.19 -3.28
N ARG A 61 6.13 -6.37 -2.66
CA ARG A 61 6.52 -5.04 -2.17
C ARG A 61 7.39 -5.14 -0.92
N LEU A 62 7.05 -6.02 0.03
CA LEU A 62 7.86 -6.28 1.24
C LEU A 62 9.24 -6.85 0.93
N ALA A 63 9.39 -7.60 -0.17
CA ALA A 63 10.68 -8.11 -0.61
C ALA A 63 11.67 -7.00 -1.03
N THR A 64 11.18 -5.79 -1.28
CA THR A 64 11.98 -4.66 -1.77
C THR A 64 11.99 -3.48 -0.80
N LEU A 65 10.85 -3.20 -0.15
CA LEU A 65 10.71 -2.12 0.83
C LEU A 65 10.15 -2.66 2.12
N GLU A 66 10.83 -2.35 3.22
CA GLU A 66 10.22 -2.47 4.53
C GLU A 66 9.07 -1.46 4.67
N GLY A 67 7.94 -1.94 5.18
CA GLY A 67 6.89 -1.07 5.65
C GLY A 67 5.62 -1.82 5.97
N LYS A 68 4.53 -1.07 5.99
CA LYS A 68 3.21 -1.55 6.38
C LYS A 68 2.18 -1.20 5.33
N ALA A 69 1.06 -1.91 5.35
CA ALA A 69 -0.06 -1.65 4.48
C ALA A 69 -1.39 -1.58 5.23
N MET A 70 -2.33 -0.81 4.67
CA MET A 70 -3.69 -0.64 5.16
C MET A 70 -4.67 -1.00 4.05
N VAL A 71 -5.72 -1.73 4.39
CA VAL A 71 -6.82 -2.06 3.48
C VAL A 71 -8.07 -1.34 3.95
N VAL A 72 -8.66 -0.52 3.10
CA VAL A 72 -9.87 0.26 3.39
C VAL A 72 -11.04 -0.40 2.69
N CYS A 73 -11.94 -1.01 3.46
CA CYS A 73 -13.09 -1.73 2.93
C CYS A 73 -14.39 -0.92 3.09
N MET A 74 -15.33 -1.14 2.17
CA MET A 74 -16.62 -0.44 2.15
C MET A 74 -17.52 -0.73 3.37
N SER A 75 -17.47 -1.95 3.91
CA SER A 75 -18.31 -2.38 5.03
C SER A 75 -17.55 -3.26 6.02
N ARG A 76 -18.03 -3.30 7.27
CA ARG A 76 -17.51 -4.20 8.31
C ARG A 76 -17.60 -5.67 7.91
N ARG A 77 -18.67 -6.06 7.21
CA ARG A 77 -18.84 -7.42 6.66
C ARG A 77 -17.69 -7.74 5.70
N ILE A 78 -17.43 -6.86 4.74
CA ILE A 78 -16.35 -7.01 3.76
C ILE A 78 -14.99 -7.07 4.47
N CYS A 79 -14.75 -6.29 5.53
CA CYS A 79 -13.52 -6.40 6.32
C CYS A 79 -13.30 -7.81 6.86
N VAL A 80 -14.34 -8.41 7.46
CA VAL A 80 -14.26 -9.76 8.05
C VAL A 80 -14.14 -10.82 6.96
N ASP A 81 -14.97 -10.73 5.92
CA ASP A 81 -14.94 -11.68 4.80
C ASP A 81 -13.57 -11.67 4.10
N LEU A 82 -12.97 -10.49 3.90
CA LEU A 82 -11.63 -10.35 3.32
C LEU A 82 -10.54 -10.90 4.25
N PHE A 83 -10.65 -10.65 5.56
CA PHE A 83 -9.75 -11.24 6.55
C PHE A 83 -9.75 -12.77 6.47
N GLU A 84 -10.94 -13.37 6.32
CA GLU A 84 -11.10 -14.82 6.19
C GLU A 84 -10.49 -15.37 4.90
N GLU A 85 -10.63 -14.67 3.78
CA GLU A 85 -9.95 -15.05 2.53
C GLU A 85 -8.42 -14.96 2.67
N ILE A 86 -7.88 -13.90 3.29
CA ILE A 86 -6.44 -13.78 3.52
C ILE A 86 -5.94 -14.86 4.51
N ARG A 87 -6.72 -15.18 5.55
CA ARG A 87 -6.39 -16.25 6.51
C ARG A 87 -6.21 -17.60 5.82
N LYS A 88 -7.01 -17.92 4.80
CA LYS A 88 -6.85 -19.16 4.01
C LYS A 88 -5.53 -19.17 3.24
N LEU A 89 -5.11 -18.03 2.70
CA LEU A 89 -3.88 -17.90 1.94
C LEU A 89 -2.63 -17.83 2.81
N ARG A 90 -2.71 -17.19 3.98
CA ARG A 90 -1.60 -16.92 4.89
C ARG A 90 -2.01 -17.15 6.36
N PRO A 91 -2.24 -18.40 6.78
CA PRO A 91 -2.62 -18.70 8.16
C PRO A 91 -1.57 -18.24 9.18
N ALA A 92 -0.29 -18.25 8.81
CA ALA A 92 0.82 -17.80 9.67
C ALA A 92 0.78 -16.29 10.01
N TRP A 93 0.03 -15.47 9.28
CA TRP A 93 -0.13 -14.05 9.58
C TRP A 93 -1.13 -13.80 10.71
N ILE A 94 -1.93 -14.81 11.08
CA ILE A 94 -3.04 -14.68 11.99
C ILE A 94 -2.66 -15.21 13.36
N ASP A 95 -2.97 -14.42 14.38
CA ASP A 95 -2.93 -14.84 15.78
C ASP A 95 -4.14 -14.26 16.50
N SER A 96 -4.73 -15.02 17.43
CA SER A 96 -5.84 -14.56 18.27
C SER A 96 -5.40 -13.51 19.30
N ASP A 97 -4.13 -13.52 19.71
CA ASP A 97 -3.55 -12.55 20.62
C ASP A 97 -3.29 -11.23 19.90
N ASP A 98 -3.86 -10.13 20.40
CA ASP A 98 -3.69 -8.78 19.86
C ASP A 98 -2.24 -8.26 19.97
N LEU A 99 -1.36 -8.93 20.71
CA LEU A 99 0.09 -8.65 20.77
C LEU A 99 0.92 -9.45 19.75
N LYS A 100 0.29 -10.35 19.01
CA LYS A 100 0.94 -11.20 18.00
C LYS A 100 0.28 -11.07 16.64
N GLY A 101 0.80 -11.81 15.66
CA GLY A 101 0.31 -11.84 14.28
C GLY A 101 0.72 -10.61 13.47
N SER A 102 0.62 -10.78 12.15
CA SER A 102 0.98 -9.80 11.14
C SER A 102 -0.20 -9.09 10.50
N LEU A 103 -1.41 -9.66 10.64
CA LEU A 103 -2.65 -9.11 10.12
C LEU A 103 -3.72 -8.97 11.22
N LYS A 104 -4.36 -7.79 11.30
CA LYS A 104 -5.52 -7.54 12.17
C LYS A 104 -6.59 -6.73 11.43
N VAL A 105 -7.85 -6.99 11.77
CA VAL A 105 -8.98 -6.10 11.42
C VAL A 105 -9.14 -5.09 12.55
N VAL A 106 -9.29 -3.80 12.24
CA VAL A 106 -9.61 -2.75 13.23
C VAL A 106 -10.89 -2.05 12.78
N MET A 107 -11.96 -2.27 13.52
CA MET A 107 -13.26 -1.70 13.23
C MET A 107 -14.04 -1.37 14.49
N THR A 108 -15.05 -0.53 14.33
CA THR A 108 -16.06 -0.26 15.36
C THR A 108 -17.05 -1.43 15.44
N GLY A 109 -17.69 -1.58 16.60
CA GLY A 109 -18.71 -2.59 16.78
C GLY A 109 -19.49 -2.41 18.07
N SER A 110 -20.41 -3.34 18.30
CA SER A 110 -21.37 -3.33 19.38
C SER A 110 -21.46 -4.72 20.01
N ALA A 111 -22.00 -4.80 21.24
CA ALA A 111 -22.23 -6.07 21.93
C ALA A 111 -23.27 -6.97 21.21
N ALA A 112 -24.04 -6.44 20.25
CA ALA A 112 -25.02 -7.18 19.49
C ALA A 112 -24.46 -7.86 18.23
N ASP A 113 -23.20 -7.59 17.87
CA ASP A 113 -22.58 -8.23 16.70
C ASP A 113 -22.24 -9.70 16.99
N GLY A 114 -22.29 -10.55 15.97
CA GLY A 114 -22.08 -12.00 16.09
C GLY A 114 -20.63 -12.39 16.42
N PRO A 115 -20.39 -13.66 16.80
CA PRO A 115 -19.07 -14.15 17.21
C PRO A 115 -17.96 -13.87 16.18
N GLU A 116 -18.26 -13.99 14.88
CA GLU A 116 -17.28 -13.77 13.81
C GLU A 116 -16.79 -12.31 13.73
N TRP A 117 -17.56 -11.37 14.29
CA TRP A 117 -17.23 -9.95 14.37
C TRP A 117 -16.60 -9.60 15.73
N GLN A 118 -17.06 -10.24 16.81
CA GLN A 118 -16.61 -9.94 18.17
C GLN A 118 -15.11 -10.11 18.36
N GLN A 119 -14.49 -11.10 17.71
CA GLN A 119 -13.03 -11.30 17.73
C GLN A 119 -12.25 -10.07 17.21
N HIS A 120 -12.89 -9.21 16.43
CA HIS A 120 -12.28 -8.01 15.87
C HIS A 120 -12.68 -6.72 16.61
N ILE A 121 -13.62 -6.79 17.54
CA ILE A 121 -14.12 -5.64 18.30
C ILE A 121 -13.31 -5.53 19.60
N ARG A 122 -12.62 -4.40 19.77
CA ARG A 122 -11.79 -4.11 20.95
C ARG A 122 -12.32 -2.90 21.69
N ASN A 123 -12.08 -2.85 23.00
CA ASN A 123 -12.27 -1.64 23.81
C ASN A 123 -11.16 -0.59 23.52
N LYS A 124 -11.32 0.62 24.04
CA LYS A 124 -10.39 1.73 23.77
C LYS A 124 -8.91 1.38 24.09
N PRO A 125 -8.56 0.82 25.26
CA PRO A 125 -7.17 0.47 25.57
C PRO A 125 -6.56 -0.53 24.59
N LYS A 126 -7.28 -1.61 24.24
CA LYS A 126 -6.78 -2.60 23.28
C LYS A 126 -6.58 -2.01 21.88
N ARG A 127 -7.44 -1.06 21.46
CA ARG A 127 -7.27 -0.35 20.18
C ARG A 127 -6.05 0.56 20.18
N GLU A 128 -5.74 1.20 21.31
CA GLU A 128 -4.53 2.02 21.48
C GLU A 128 -3.27 1.16 21.42
N GLU A 129 -3.29 -0.05 21.98
CA GLU A 129 -2.16 -0.98 21.88
C GLU A 129 -1.94 -1.47 20.44
N LEU A 130 -3.00 -1.82 19.71
CA LEU A 130 -2.90 -2.13 18.27
C LEU A 130 -2.34 -0.96 17.47
N ALA A 131 -2.77 0.27 17.78
CA ALA A 131 -2.24 1.47 17.15
C ALA A 131 -0.75 1.66 17.45
N LYS A 132 -0.31 1.41 18.69
CA LYS A 132 1.10 1.46 19.09
C LYS A 132 1.94 0.43 18.35
N ARG A 133 1.50 -0.83 18.30
CA ARG A 133 2.13 -1.91 17.52
C ARG A 133 2.22 -1.55 16.04
N PHE A 134 1.14 -1.04 15.46
CA PHE A 134 1.14 -0.69 14.05
C PHE A 134 2.07 0.49 13.75
N ARG A 135 2.24 1.47 14.64
CA ARG A 135 3.22 2.55 14.47
C ARG A 135 4.66 2.08 14.48
N ASP A 136 5.00 1.07 15.29
CA ASP A 136 6.36 0.56 15.38
C ASP A 136 6.76 -0.16 14.07
N PRO A 137 7.73 0.37 13.29
CA PRO A 137 8.17 -0.26 12.06
C PRO A 137 8.75 -1.67 12.26
N LYS A 138 9.28 -1.98 13.45
CA LYS A 138 9.90 -3.28 13.76
C LYS A 138 8.88 -4.34 14.19
N ASP A 139 7.67 -3.94 14.58
CA ASP A 139 6.64 -4.88 14.99
C ASP A 139 6.18 -5.77 13.81
N PRO A 140 5.92 -7.07 14.03
CA PRO A 140 5.44 -7.99 13.00
C PRO A 140 4.04 -7.67 12.45
N PHE A 141 3.26 -6.80 13.09
CA PHE A 141 1.96 -6.31 12.61
C PHE A 141 2.15 -5.37 11.41
N LYS A 142 2.09 -5.93 10.20
CA LYS A 142 2.40 -5.25 8.94
C LYS A 142 1.18 -4.90 8.09
N LEU A 143 0.05 -5.59 8.23
CA LEU A 143 -1.15 -5.36 7.42
C LEU A 143 -2.37 -5.13 8.31
N VAL A 144 -3.10 -4.04 8.11
CA VAL A 144 -4.36 -3.78 8.82
C VAL A 144 -5.53 -3.65 7.85
N ILE A 145 -6.67 -4.26 8.18
CA ILE A 145 -7.94 -4.05 7.47
C ILE A 145 -8.81 -3.13 8.30
N VAL A 146 -9.30 -2.05 7.72
CA VAL A 146 -10.16 -1.07 8.38
C VAL A 146 -11.39 -0.77 7.53
N ARG A 147 -12.47 -0.35 8.17
CA ARG A 147 -13.58 0.35 7.49
C ARG A 147 -13.35 1.86 7.53
N ASP A 148 -13.41 2.44 8.72
CA ASP A 148 -13.27 3.89 8.93
C ASP A 148 -12.29 4.24 10.05
N MET A 149 -11.95 3.26 10.89
CA MET A 149 -10.93 3.46 11.90
C MET A 149 -9.60 3.77 11.21
N TRP A 150 -8.86 4.70 11.79
CA TRP A 150 -7.53 5.11 11.33
C TRP A 150 -7.48 5.83 9.97
N LEU A 151 -8.63 6.18 9.38
CA LEU A 151 -8.68 7.11 8.25
C LEU A 151 -8.45 8.56 8.69
N THR A 152 -8.86 8.89 9.93
CA THR A 152 -8.63 10.18 10.56
C THR A 152 -7.82 10.04 11.86
N GLY A 153 -6.95 11.02 12.14
CA GLY A 153 -6.19 11.12 13.39
C GLY A 153 -5.10 10.06 13.64
N PHE A 154 -5.06 8.97 12.88
CA PHE A 154 -4.00 7.98 12.94
C PHE A 154 -2.84 8.34 12.00
N ASP A 155 -1.63 8.02 12.44
CA ASP A 155 -0.40 8.26 11.67
C ASP A 155 0.59 7.12 11.92
N ALA A 156 1.11 6.56 10.84
CA ALA A 156 2.13 5.52 10.84
C ALA A 156 3.09 5.79 9.67
N PRO A 157 4.24 6.45 9.90
CA PRO A 157 5.16 6.82 8.82
C PRO A 157 5.61 5.65 7.92
N SER A 158 5.72 4.45 8.50
CA SER A 158 6.07 3.20 7.81
C SER A 158 4.98 2.64 6.89
N LEU A 159 3.76 3.21 6.90
CA LEU A 159 2.68 2.83 5.99
C LEU A 159 3.03 3.27 4.56
N HIS A 160 3.40 2.33 3.69
CA HIS A 160 3.83 2.62 2.32
C HIS A 160 2.80 2.28 1.26
N THR A 161 1.75 1.52 1.62
CA THR A 161 0.70 1.09 0.70
C THR A 161 -0.66 1.18 1.35
N MET A 162 -1.63 1.67 0.58
CA MET A 162 -3.03 1.61 0.94
C MET A 162 -3.81 0.96 -0.19
N TYR A 163 -4.52 -0.12 0.14
CA TYR A 163 -5.44 -0.81 -0.75
C TYR A 163 -6.84 -0.26 -0.49
N VAL A 164 -7.47 0.32 -1.50
CA VAL A 164 -8.78 0.97 -1.38
C VAL A 164 -9.83 0.12 -2.09
N ASP A 165 -10.73 -0.44 -1.29
CA ASP A 165 -11.91 -1.20 -1.71
C ASP A 165 -13.20 -0.53 -1.15
N LYS A 166 -13.25 0.79 -1.27
CA LYS A 166 -14.35 1.65 -0.79
C LYS A 166 -14.49 2.87 -1.72
N PRO A 167 -15.71 3.24 -2.14
CA PRO A 167 -15.93 4.52 -2.81
C PRO A 167 -15.59 5.68 -1.87
N MET A 168 -14.81 6.66 -2.34
CA MET A 168 -14.36 7.80 -1.55
C MET A 168 -14.39 9.08 -2.40
N ARG A 169 -14.73 10.21 -1.80
CA ARG A 169 -14.87 11.51 -2.49
C ARG A 169 -14.35 12.66 -1.64
N GLY A 170 -14.07 13.79 -2.31
CA GLY A 170 -13.76 15.07 -1.70
C GLY A 170 -12.69 15.01 -0.61
N HIS A 171 -12.97 15.67 0.51
CA HIS A 171 -12.04 15.79 1.63
C HIS A 171 -11.69 14.44 2.27
N GLY A 172 -12.66 13.53 2.44
CA GLY A 172 -12.42 12.21 3.02
C GLY A 172 -11.43 11.36 2.21
N LEU A 173 -11.48 11.47 0.88
CA LEU A 173 -10.50 10.85 -0.02
C LEU A 173 -9.09 11.44 0.18
N MET A 174 -8.97 12.76 0.16
CA MET A 174 -7.68 13.45 0.31
C MET A 174 -7.04 13.18 1.68
N GLN A 175 -7.84 13.22 2.75
CA GLN A 175 -7.37 12.93 4.10
C GLN A 175 -6.85 11.50 4.22
N THR A 176 -7.50 10.55 3.54
CA THR A 176 -7.13 9.13 3.54
C THR A 176 -5.84 8.91 2.76
N ILE A 177 -5.72 9.44 1.54
CA ILE A 177 -4.52 9.29 0.70
C ILE A 177 -3.31 9.99 1.32
N ALA A 178 -3.49 11.15 1.95
CA ALA A 178 -2.39 11.85 2.61
C ALA A 178 -1.69 11.00 3.70
N ARG A 179 -2.37 10.01 4.27
CA ARG A 179 -1.80 9.11 5.31
C ARG A 179 -0.69 8.22 4.78
N VAL A 180 -0.77 7.78 3.52
CA VAL A 180 0.25 6.90 2.94
C VAL A 180 1.50 7.67 2.51
N ASN A 181 1.46 9.00 2.44
CA ASN A 181 2.57 9.81 1.92
C ASN A 181 3.45 10.47 2.99
N ARG A 182 3.47 9.93 4.22
CA ARG A 182 4.41 10.36 5.27
C ARG A 182 5.84 9.97 4.92
N VAL A 183 6.78 10.90 5.09
CA VAL A 183 8.23 10.67 4.89
C VAL A 183 8.75 9.67 5.91
N PHE A 184 9.45 8.63 5.46
CA PHE A 184 10.00 7.60 6.33
C PHE A 184 11.16 6.84 5.68
N LYS A 185 12.38 6.94 6.25
CA LYS A 185 13.58 6.26 5.74
C LYS A 185 13.71 6.38 4.21
N ASP A 186 13.92 5.27 3.52
CA ASP A 186 14.08 5.14 2.07
C ASP A 186 12.74 5.09 1.30
N LYS A 187 11.60 5.34 1.96
CA LYS A 187 10.29 5.36 1.31
C LYS A 187 10.21 6.58 0.37
N PRO A 188 10.15 6.38 -0.96
CA PRO A 188 10.11 7.48 -1.92
C PRO A 188 8.73 8.15 -2.01
N GLY A 189 7.69 7.45 -1.55
CA GLY A 189 6.30 7.89 -1.62
C GLY A 189 5.33 6.79 -1.19
N GLY A 190 4.07 7.16 -1.02
CA GLY A 190 2.98 6.21 -0.77
C GLY A 190 2.39 5.64 -2.06
N LEU A 191 2.03 4.35 -2.06
CA LEU A 191 1.33 3.71 -3.16
C LEU A 191 -0.14 3.50 -2.79
N ILE A 192 -1.04 3.95 -3.66
CA ILE A 192 -2.47 3.63 -3.58
C ILE A 192 -2.77 2.55 -4.63
N VAL A 193 -3.38 1.45 -4.19
CA VAL A 193 -3.92 0.42 -5.06
C VAL A 193 -5.43 0.50 -4.98
N ASP A 194 -6.06 0.75 -6.12
CA ASP A 194 -7.48 1.05 -6.21
C ASP A 194 -8.26 -0.10 -6.87
N TYR A 195 -9.20 -0.68 -6.15
CA TYR A 195 -10.01 -1.82 -6.60
C TYR A 195 -11.43 -1.43 -7.06
N LEU A 196 -11.84 -0.18 -6.90
CA LEU A 196 -13.20 0.29 -7.23
C LEU A 196 -13.25 1.50 -8.17
N GLY A 197 -12.13 2.17 -8.41
CA GLY A 197 -12.05 3.32 -9.31
C GLY A 197 -12.28 4.66 -8.61
N ILE A 198 -11.39 5.04 -7.69
CA ILE A 198 -11.30 6.37 -7.07
C ILE A 198 -10.41 7.34 -7.85
N ALA A 199 -9.79 6.92 -8.97
CA ALA A 199 -8.84 7.75 -9.71
C ALA A 199 -9.45 9.07 -10.24
N ASP A 200 -10.69 9.04 -10.75
CA ASP A 200 -11.35 10.24 -11.27
C ASP A 200 -11.83 11.17 -10.14
N GLU A 201 -12.27 10.60 -9.02
CA GLU A 201 -12.55 11.31 -7.77
C GLU A 201 -11.27 11.97 -7.22
N LEU A 202 -10.12 11.28 -7.29
CA LEU A 202 -8.82 11.83 -6.88
C LEU A 202 -8.41 12.99 -7.78
N ARG A 203 -8.51 12.84 -9.10
CA ARG A 203 -8.22 13.94 -10.05
C ARG A 203 -9.09 15.17 -9.79
N ARG A 204 -10.39 14.95 -9.54
CA ARG A 204 -11.33 16.04 -9.19
C ARG A 204 -10.95 16.70 -7.87
N ALA A 205 -10.67 15.92 -6.83
CA ALA A 205 -10.27 16.45 -5.53
C ALA A 205 -8.93 17.22 -5.61
N LEU A 206 -7.98 16.76 -6.42
CA LEU A 206 -6.69 17.44 -6.63
C LEU A 206 -6.83 18.74 -7.42
N ALA A 207 -7.88 18.91 -8.24
CA ALA A 207 -8.09 20.12 -9.04
C ALA A 207 -8.24 21.38 -8.18
N GLU A 208 -8.71 21.22 -6.95
CA GLU A 208 -8.92 22.28 -5.95
C GLU A 208 -7.63 22.71 -5.22
N TYR A 209 -6.52 21.98 -5.41
CA TYR A 209 -5.23 22.22 -4.74
C TYR A 209 -4.25 23.00 -5.63
N SER A 210 -3.12 23.41 -5.05
CA SER A 210 -2.06 24.13 -5.78
C SER A 210 -1.42 23.25 -6.86
N GLU A 211 -0.91 23.86 -7.94
CA GLU A 211 -0.20 23.14 -9.02
C GLU A 211 1.00 22.33 -8.51
N GLN A 212 1.65 22.79 -7.43
CA GLN A 212 2.76 22.07 -6.81
C GLN A 212 2.31 20.77 -6.13
N ASP A 213 1.10 20.76 -5.54
CA ASP A 213 0.53 19.57 -4.91
C ASP A 213 0.01 18.58 -5.97
N LYS A 214 -0.57 19.08 -7.06
CA LYS A 214 -1.02 18.26 -8.20
C LYS A 214 0.13 17.46 -8.81
N ASN A 215 1.29 18.09 -8.99
CA ASN A 215 2.47 17.45 -9.59
C ASN A 215 3.11 16.36 -8.69
N ARG A 216 2.72 16.27 -7.41
CA ARG A 216 3.28 15.31 -6.45
C ARG A 216 2.31 14.18 -6.09
N ALA A 217 1.05 14.27 -6.51
CA ALA A 217 0.00 13.32 -6.16
C ALA A 217 -0.63 12.71 -7.41
N GLY A 218 -1.01 11.42 -7.34
CA GLY A 218 -1.70 10.75 -8.44
C GLY A 218 -0.83 10.41 -9.66
N VAL A 219 0.50 10.40 -9.51
CA VAL A 219 1.42 9.96 -10.57
C VAL A 219 1.13 8.51 -10.95
N PRO A 220 0.80 8.20 -12.22
CA PRO A 220 0.55 6.84 -12.66
C PRO A 220 1.79 5.95 -12.55
N VAL A 221 1.59 4.66 -12.28
CA VAL A 221 2.71 3.68 -12.19
C VAL A 221 3.53 3.64 -13.49
N ASP A 222 2.89 3.79 -14.65
CA ASP A 222 3.60 3.82 -15.94
C ASP A 222 4.60 4.98 -16.07
N GLU A 223 4.28 6.13 -15.46
CA GLU A 223 5.19 7.27 -15.43
C GLU A 223 6.38 7.00 -14.51
N ALA A 224 6.15 6.39 -13.35
CA ALA A 224 7.21 5.94 -12.46
C ALA A 224 8.14 4.93 -13.15
N VAL A 225 7.57 3.96 -13.88
CA VAL A 225 8.33 2.95 -14.64
C VAL A 225 9.13 3.61 -15.78
N ARG A 226 8.57 4.61 -16.46
CA ARG A 226 9.28 5.36 -17.51
C ARG A 226 10.49 6.09 -16.94
N LEU A 227 10.33 6.77 -15.80
CA LEU A 227 11.44 7.44 -15.11
C LEU A 227 12.48 6.44 -14.61
N MET A 228 12.04 5.31 -14.05
CA MET A 228 12.92 4.22 -13.61
C MET A 228 13.78 3.72 -14.76
N ARG A 229 13.19 3.43 -15.93
CA ARG A 229 13.95 2.98 -17.11
C ARG A 229 14.97 4.01 -17.59
N LYS A 230 14.58 5.28 -17.67
CA LYS A 230 15.49 6.37 -18.02
C LYS A 230 16.72 6.39 -17.09
N HIS A 231 16.51 6.30 -15.79
CA HIS A 231 17.63 6.31 -14.83
C HIS A 231 18.43 5.02 -14.85
N TYR A 232 17.78 3.88 -15.11
CA TYR A 232 18.44 2.59 -15.29
C TYR A 232 19.41 2.61 -16.47
N GLU A 233 18.98 3.13 -17.63
CA GLU A 233 19.83 3.28 -18.82
C GLU A 233 21.05 4.17 -18.52
N ILE A 234 20.86 5.31 -17.85
CA ILE A 234 21.97 6.19 -17.46
C ILE A 234 22.98 5.45 -16.59
N VAL A 235 22.53 4.71 -15.57
CA VAL A 235 23.44 3.97 -14.69
C VAL A 235 24.13 2.83 -15.44
N ARG A 236 23.41 2.12 -16.31
CA ARG A 236 23.96 1.03 -17.13
C ARG A 236 25.03 1.52 -18.08
N ASP A 237 24.82 2.67 -18.72
CA ASP A 237 25.80 3.28 -19.63
C ASP A 237 27.10 3.66 -18.91
N MET A 238 27.03 3.99 -17.61
CA MET A 238 28.23 4.24 -16.79
C MET A 238 29.06 2.97 -16.51
N PHE A 239 28.53 1.78 -16.78
CA PHE A 239 29.26 0.51 -16.69
C PHE A 239 29.57 -0.10 -18.06
N HIS A 240 29.48 0.69 -19.13
CA HIS A 240 29.81 0.19 -20.46
C HIS A 240 31.26 -0.32 -20.52
N GLY A 241 31.42 -1.62 -20.84
CA GLY A 241 32.72 -2.28 -20.89
C GLY A 241 33.19 -2.89 -19.56
N PHE A 242 32.42 -2.74 -18.48
CA PHE A 242 32.68 -3.40 -17.21
C PHE A 242 31.92 -4.74 -17.12
N ASP A 243 32.63 -5.82 -16.76
CA ASP A 243 32.00 -7.13 -16.54
C ASP A 243 31.46 -7.26 -15.10
N SER A 244 30.15 -7.11 -14.96
CA SER A 244 29.44 -7.27 -13.69
C SER A 244 28.95 -8.70 -13.44
N MET A 245 29.09 -9.63 -14.40
CA MET A 245 28.57 -11.01 -14.27
C MET A 245 29.06 -11.75 -13.02
N PRO A 246 30.34 -11.62 -12.59
CA PRO A 246 30.81 -12.31 -11.39
C PRO A 246 30.14 -11.83 -10.10
N TYR A 247 29.54 -10.63 -10.08
CA TYR A 247 28.73 -10.20 -8.94
C TYR A 247 27.47 -11.07 -8.75
N PHE A 248 26.84 -11.49 -9.84
CA PHE A 248 25.59 -12.25 -9.77
C PHE A 248 25.84 -13.74 -9.58
N ALA A 249 26.79 -14.31 -10.32
CA ALA A 249 27.03 -15.75 -10.39
C ALA A 249 28.27 -16.25 -9.62
N GLY A 250 29.16 -15.34 -9.19
CA GLY A 250 30.43 -15.70 -8.56
C GLY A 250 30.33 -16.01 -7.06
N THR A 251 31.45 -16.51 -6.54
CA THR A 251 31.72 -16.73 -5.11
C THR A 251 31.72 -15.41 -4.32
N PRO A 252 31.58 -15.45 -2.97
CA PRO A 252 31.63 -14.23 -2.15
C PRO A 252 32.87 -13.36 -2.38
N ASP A 253 34.04 -13.97 -2.62
CA ASP A 253 35.29 -13.27 -2.92
C ASP A 253 35.24 -12.58 -4.29
N GLU A 254 34.75 -13.27 -5.34
CA GLU A 254 34.55 -12.70 -6.67
C GLU A 254 33.56 -11.54 -6.64
N ARG A 255 32.46 -11.67 -5.89
CA ARG A 255 31.47 -10.58 -5.73
C ARG A 255 32.10 -9.33 -5.12
N LEU A 256 32.92 -9.50 -4.09
CA LEU A 256 33.61 -8.38 -3.45
C LEU A 256 34.62 -7.72 -4.39
N LYS A 257 35.39 -8.53 -5.14
CA LYS A 257 36.30 -8.04 -6.17
C LYS A 257 35.57 -7.26 -7.27
N THR A 258 34.44 -7.77 -7.75
CA THR A 258 33.60 -7.06 -8.73
C THR A 258 33.06 -5.75 -8.18
N LEU A 259 32.62 -5.70 -6.91
CA LEU A 259 32.17 -4.43 -6.30
C LEU A 259 33.30 -3.39 -6.25
N ASN A 260 34.51 -3.79 -5.87
CA ASN A 260 35.65 -2.88 -5.83
C ASN A 260 36.03 -2.41 -7.24
N GLY A 261 36.12 -3.32 -8.21
CA GLY A 261 36.39 -2.96 -9.61
C GLY A 261 35.32 -2.06 -10.21
N ALA A 262 34.05 -2.27 -9.85
CA ALA A 262 32.94 -1.42 -10.29
C ALA A 262 33.07 0.02 -9.75
N ARG A 263 33.53 0.17 -8.50
CA ARG A 263 33.80 1.50 -7.91
C ARG A 263 34.95 2.21 -8.61
N GLU A 264 36.04 1.48 -8.86
CA GLU A 264 37.20 2.01 -9.59
C GLU A 264 36.79 2.45 -11.01
N HIS A 265 36.04 1.61 -11.73
CA HIS A 265 35.51 1.95 -13.05
C HIS A 265 34.69 3.25 -13.04
N VAL A 266 33.81 3.43 -12.04
CA VAL A 266 33.04 4.67 -11.89
C VAL A 266 33.94 5.88 -11.61
N LEU A 267 35.03 5.71 -10.85
CA LEU A 267 35.96 6.79 -10.52
C LEU A 267 36.83 7.22 -11.71
N GLU A 268 37.06 6.34 -12.68
CA GLU A 268 37.79 6.64 -13.92
C GLU A 268 36.98 7.53 -14.89
N LEU A 269 35.66 7.59 -14.74
CA LEU A 269 34.80 8.43 -15.56
C LEU A 269 34.87 9.91 -15.16
N GLU A 270 34.69 10.80 -16.14
CA GLU A 270 34.60 12.24 -15.89
C GLU A 270 33.40 12.60 -15.00
N ASP A 271 33.68 13.22 -13.85
CA ASP A 271 32.73 13.50 -12.76
C ASP A 271 31.93 12.24 -12.32
N GLY A 272 32.55 11.07 -12.48
CA GLY A 272 31.89 9.77 -12.42
C GLY A 272 31.20 9.51 -11.09
N LEU A 273 31.89 9.74 -9.96
CA LEU A 273 31.31 9.56 -8.63
C LEU A 273 30.05 10.40 -8.42
N LYS A 274 30.10 11.71 -8.73
CA LYS A 274 28.95 12.61 -8.52
C LYS A 274 27.77 12.24 -9.41
N ARG A 275 28.04 11.96 -10.69
CA ARG A 275 27.02 11.50 -11.65
C ARG A 275 26.39 10.19 -11.20
N TYR A 276 27.21 9.24 -10.74
CA TYR A 276 26.79 7.93 -10.28
C TYR A 276 25.88 8.02 -9.06
N LEU A 277 26.32 8.73 -8.03
CA LEU A 277 25.54 8.92 -6.81
C LEU A 277 24.16 9.52 -7.10
N LYS A 278 24.10 10.53 -7.99
CA LYS A 278 22.83 11.12 -8.42
C LYS A 278 21.97 10.11 -9.18
N ALA A 279 22.52 9.46 -10.21
CA ALA A 279 21.78 8.54 -11.07
C ALA A 279 21.24 7.33 -10.31
N VAL A 280 22.02 6.71 -9.43
CA VAL A 280 21.60 5.58 -8.58
C VAL A 280 20.55 6.01 -7.56
N THR A 281 20.65 7.23 -7.02
CA THR A 281 19.63 7.76 -6.10
C THR A 281 18.30 7.97 -6.81
N ASP A 282 18.32 8.58 -8.00
CA ASP A 282 17.12 8.80 -8.81
C ASP A 282 16.50 7.46 -9.26
N LEU A 283 17.35 6.50 -9.70
CA LEU A 283 16.94 5.13 -10.04
C LEU A 283 16.28 4.42 -8.85
N SER A 284 16.93 4.46 -7.67
CA SER A 284 16.41 3.79 -6.47
C SER A 284 15.03 4.31 -6.07
N LYS A 285 14.81 5.62 -6.15
CA LYS A 285 13.51 6.23 -5.86
C LYS A 285 12.45 5.80 -6.87
N ALA A 286 12.76 5.88 -8.17
CA ALA A 286 11.82 5.51 -9.22
C ALA A 286 11.48 4.01 -9.20
N PHE A 287 12.47 3.15 -8.92
CA PHE A 287 12.30 1.72 -8.75
C PHE A 287 11.35 1.39 -7.58
N ALA A 288 11.58 2.01 -6.42
CA ALA A 288 10.74 1.82 -5.24
C ALA A 288 9.28 2.29 -5.42
N LEU A 289 9.05 3.31 -6.25
CA LEU A 289 7.70 3.73 -6.68
C LEU A 289 7.05 2.77 -7.67
N SER A 290 7.87 2.10 -8.49
CA SER A 290 7.40 1.21 -9.56
C SER A 290 7.10 -0.22 -9.08
N VAL A 291 7.70 -0.66 -7.98
CA VAL A 291 7.45 -2.01 -7.43
C VAL A 291 6.00 -2.11 -6.90
N PRO A 292 5.27 -3.20 -7.22
CA PRO A 292 5.76 -4.49 -7.74
C PRO A 292 5.50 -4.74 -9.23
N ASP A 293 5.48 -3.70 -10.08
CA ASP A 293 5.34 -3.86 -11.54
C ASP A 293 6.39 -4.81 -12.11
N ALA A 294 5.99 -5.71 -13.01
CA ALA A 294 6.88 -6.73 -13.57
C ALA A 294 8.11 -6.13 -14.26
N ARG A 295 7.97 -4.94 -14.86
CA ARG A 295 9.04 -4.22 -15.55
C ARG A 295 10.08 -3.67 -14.57
N ALA A 296 9.65 -3.33 -13.35
CA ALA A 296 10.55 -3.00 -12.26
C ALA A 296 11.24 -4.26 -11.74
N LEU A 297 10.47 -5.31 -11.42
CA LEU A 297 11.04 -6.56 -10.89
C LEU A 297 12.09 -7.20 -11.79
N ALA A 298 11.99 -7.02 -13.11
CA ALA A 298 12.96 -7.51 -14.09
C ALA A 298 14.39 -6.95 -13.91
N ILE A 299 14.54 -5.75 -13.34
CA ILE A 299 15.85 -5.10 -13.13
C ILE A 299 16.28 -5.09 -11.65
N ARG A 300 15.55 -5.77 -10.77
CA ARG A 300 15.76 -5.70 -9.30
C ARG A 300 17.20 -6.03 -8.91
N ASP A 301 17.75 -7.10 -9.45
CA ASP A 301 19.05 -7.60 -9.02
C ASP A 301 20.17 -6.63 -9.47
N GLU A 302 20.06 -6.05 -10.67
CA GLU A 302 20.96 -4.99 -11.15
C GLU A 302 20.85 -3.71 -10.32
N VAL A 303 19.63 -3.29 -9.95
CA VAL A 303 19.43 -2.16 -9.04
C VAL A 303 20.13 -2.44 -7.70
N GLY A 304 20.03 -3.66 -7.18
CA GLY A 304 20.74 -4.10 -5.97
C GLY A 304 22.26 -3.99 -6.11
N PHE A 305 22.82 -4.43 -7.25
CA PHE A 305 24.24 -4.25 -7.56
C PHE A 305 24.64 -2.77 -7.56
N PHE A 306 23.90 -1.91 -8.27
CA PHE A 306 24.21 -0.47 -8.32
C PHE A 306 24.15 0.20 -6.94
N GLN A 307 23.19 -0.20 -6.10
CA GLN A 307 23.11 0.26 -4.73
C GLN A 307 24.30 -0.20 -3.87
N ALA A 308 24.79 -1.43 -4.08
CA ALA A 308 25.95 -1.97 -3.36
C ALA A 308 27.27 -1.28 -3.76
N VAL A 309 27.42 -0.90 -5.03
CA VAL A 309 28.58 -0.12 -5.50
C VAL A 309 28.61 1.27 -4.85
N ARG A 310 27.43 1.88 -4.61
CA ARG A 310 27.29 3.18 -3.94
C ARG A 310 27.69 3.15 -2.45
N SER A 311 27.40 2.06 -1.74
CA SER A 311 27.61 1.90 -0.29
C SER A 311 29.06 1.91 0.13
#